data_AF-A0A7W9CTK4-F1
#
_entry.id   AF-A0A7W9CTK4-F1
#
_cell.length_a   1.000
_cell.length_b   1.000
_cell.length_c   1.000
_cell.angle_alpha   90.00
_cell.angle_beta   90.00
_cell.angle_gamma   90.00
#
_symmetry.space_group_name_H-M   'P 1'
#
loop_
_entity.id
_entity.type
_entity.pdbx_description
1 polymer ?
#
loop_
_entity_poly.entity_id
_entity_poly.type
_entity_poly.pdbx_seq_one_letter_code
_entity_poly.pdbx_strand_id
1 'polypeptide(L)'
;MTETLLFAVTGADLNGADLEGPGLPPGLTIVRESGLAAVVGPAPEGGFHQQERSALLPLLLARQKLIGRLLDSATILPVALGTSVEDIGRIRHLLAAGAPVIRTALGTVDGCVEYGLSVRAETVAKTDEDEEQAEEDALGATATLLFETIAAQAADSARARAAERRDRARRVLIERLAPICRDLIVTEPGDPSVIAELALLVPRRAAEALDDALESVDQSFAGQLALRLVGPLPPYSFATVHVHLGTMAAAEAARRLLGVPAGADPAALRQAYRHAIRRVHPDLVPEGAEPIEAADGTAADVAALTAAHRVLQAEHVPVSIRRQPTQAAG
;
A
#
# COMPACT_ATOMS: atom_id res chain seq x y z
N MET A 1 -19.02 3.97 21.59
CA MET A 1 -17.67 3.44 21.88
C MET A 1 -16.73 4.16 20.94
N THR A 2 -15.63 4.71 21.44
CA THR A 2 -14.68 5.48 20.63
C THR A 2 -13.67 4.51 20.05
N GLU A 3 -13.68 4.34 18.73
CA GLU A 3 -12.71 3.49 18.06
C GLU A 3 -11.28 4.04 18.25
N THR A 4 -10.30 3.15 18.16
CA THR A 4 -8.89 3.45 18.30
C THR A 4 -8.22 3.41 16.93
N LEU A 5 -7.56 4.51 16.53
CA LEU A 5 -6.76 4.53 15.30
C LEU A 5 -5.42 3.85 15.51
N LEU A 6 -5.05 3.04 14.53
CA LEU A 6 -3.75 2.42 14.44
C LEU A 6 -2.88 3.17 13.42
N PHE A 7 -1.77 3.75 13.87
CA PHE A 7 -0.89 4.57 13.04
C PHE A 7 0.26 3.76 12.44
N ALA A 8 0.94 2.96 13.27
CA ALA A 8 2.08 2.16 12.88
C ALA A 8 2.26 0.97 13.83
N VAL A 9 2.97 -0.05 13.35
CA VAL A 9 3.42 -1.20 14.15
C VAL A 9 4.95 -1.25 14.11
N THR A 10 5.59 -1.54 15.23
CA THR A 10 7.05 -1.57 15.38
C THR A 10 7.47 -2.66 16.37
N GLY A 11 8.78 -2.82 16.57
CA GLY A 11 9.35 -3.67 17.62
C GLY A 11 9.07 -3.14 19.03
N ALA A 12 9.46 -3.89 20.04
CA ALA A 12 9.20 -3.54 21.43
C ALA A 12 9.99 -2.33 21.96
N ASP A 13 10.88 -1.73 21.19
CA ASP A 13 11.86 -0.77 21.74
C ASP A 13 11.43 0.70 21.68
N LEU A 14 10.26 1.01 21.12
CA LEU A 14 9.78 2.39 20.97
C LEU A 14 9.53 3.08 22.33
N ASN A 15 10.01 4.30 22.55
CA ASN A 15 9.81 5.01 23.82
C ASN A 15 8.56 5.91 23.78
N GLY A 16 7.91 6.12 24.93
CA GLY A 16 6.76 7.02 25.04
C GLY A 16 7.10 8.48 24.68
N ALA A 17 8.33 8.91 24.91
CA ALA A 17 8.81 10.25 24.56
C ALA A 17 8.73 10.54 23.05
N ASP A 18 8.79 9.52 22.20
CA ASP A 18 8.66 9.67 20.74
C ASP A 18 7.26 10.13 20.30
N LEU A 19 6.26 9.98 21.19
CA LEU A 19 4.86 10.34 20.95
C LEU A 19 4.49 11.73 21.48
N GLU A 20 5.42 12.47 22.08
CA GLU A 20 5.17 13.79 22.66
C GLU A 20 5.80 14.91 21.82
N GLY A 21 5.02 15.96 21.50
CA GLY A 21 5.55 17.16 20.88
C GLY A 21 4.56 17.95 20.03
N PRO A 22 4.97 19.15 19.58
CA PRO A 22 4.08 20.05 18.87
C PRO A 22 3.65 19.47 17.52
N GLY A 23 2.35 19.52 17.25
CA GLY A 23 1.77 19.08 15.97
C GLY A 23 1.61 17.57 15.82
N LEU A 24 1.79 16.78 16.89
CA LEU A 24 1.37 15.38 16.92
C LEU A 24 -0.13 15.25 17.23
N PRO A 25 -0.78 14.16 16.81
CA PRO A 25 -2.13 13.84 17.26
C PRO A 25 -2.21 13.81 18.80
N PRO A 26 -3.27 14.35 19.41
CA PRO A 26 -3.46 14.25 20.85
C PRO A 26 -3.80 12.82 21.29
N GLY A 27 -3.45 12.45 22.52
CA GLY A 27 -3.86 11.17 23.12
C GLY A 27 -3.20 9.93 22.52
N LEU A 28 -2.00 10.08 21.94
CA LEU A 28 -1.23 8.93 21.45
C LEU A 28 -0.77 8.04 22.60
N THR A 29 -0.83 6.73 22.38
CA THR A 29 -0.36 5.72 23.34
C THR A 29 0.33 4.57 22.62
N ILE A 30 1.16 3.81 23.35
CA ILE A 30 1.80 2.60 22.86
C ILE A 30 1.10 1.39 23.49
N VAL A 31 0.58 0.51 22.64
CA VAL A 31 0.07 -0.80 23.08
C VAL A 31 1.12 -1.84 22.76
N ARG A 32 1.56 -2.59 23.77
CA ARG A 32 2.56 -3.65 23.63
C ARG A 32 1.93 -5.02 23.82
N GLU A 33 2.35 -5.96 22.98
CA GLU A 33 1.93 -7.35 23.07
C GLU A 33 2.91 -8.23 22.29
N SER A 34 3.22 -9.43 22.80
CA SER A 34 4.03 -10.43 22.08
C SER A 34 5.37 -9.92 21.50
N GLY A 35 6.04 -8.98 22.17
CA GLY A 35 7.31 -8.39 21.71
C GLY A 35 7.18 -7.38 20.57
N LEU A 36 5.97 -6.91 20.29
CA LEU A 36 5.65 -5.88 19.30
C LEU A 36 5.00 -4.67 19.98
N ALA A 37 5.00 -3.54 19.29
CA ALA A 37 4.34 -2.33 19.74
C ALA A 37 3.47 -1.73 18.63
N ALA A 38 2.30 -1.24 18.99
CA ALA A 38 1.40 -0.48 18.14
C ALA A 38 1.30 0.95 18.66
N VAL A 39 1.45 1.93 17.77
CA VAL A 39 1.18 3.34 18.08
C VAL A 39 -0.27 3.62 17.74
N VAL A 40 -1.04 3.99 18.75
CA VAL A 40 -2.47 4.20 18.64
C VAL A 40 -2.89 5.56 19.17
N GLY A 41 -4.07 6.03 18.76
CA GLY A 41 -4.68 7.26 19.27
C GLY A 41 -6.18 7.28 19.05
N PRO A 42 -6.88 8.31 19.57
CA PRO A 42 -8.32 8.41 19.42
C PRO A 42 -8.72 8.57 17.95
N ALA A 43 -9.77 7.88 17.53
CA ALA A 43 -10.40 8.13 16.23
C ALA A 43 -11.20 9.44 16.23
N PRO A 44 -11.22 10.18 15.10
CA PRO A 44 -12.09 11.35 14.97
C PRO A 44 -13.56 10.93 15.08
N GLU A 45 -14.36 11.75 15.75
CA GLU A 45 -15.80 11.53 15.86
C GLU A 45 -16.46 11.49 14.47
N GLY A 46 -17.33 10.49 14.24
CA GLY A 46 -17.97 10.25 12.94
C GLY A 46 -17.08 9.53 11.91
N GLY A 47 -15.83 9.20 12.25
CA GLY A 47 -14.89 8.51 11.36
C GLY A 47 -14.44 9.37 10.18
N PHE A 48 -13.63 8.81 9.28
CA PHE A 48 -13.07 9.55 8.15
C PHE A 48 -14.06 9.85 7.02
N HIS A 49 -15.12 9.05 6.88
CA HIS A 49 -16.06 9.14 5.75
C HIS A 49 -17.07 10.27 5.87
N GLN A 50 -17.33 10.77 7.09
CA GLN A 50 -18.33 11.81 7.36
C GLN A 50 -17.70 13.21 7.54
N GLN A 51 -16.38 13.31 7.41
CA GLN A 51 -15.63 14.54 7.65
C GLN A 51 -15.48 15.35 6.35
N GLU A 52 -15.63 16.68 6.44
CA GLU A 52 -15.25 17.56 5.36
C GLU A 52 -13.73 17.50 5.10
N ARG A 53 -13.33 17.65 3.83
CA ARG A 53 -11.90 17.59 3.42
C ARG A 53 -11.02 18.56 4.20
N SER A 54 -11.56 19.72 4.57
CA SER A 54 -10.89 20.76 5.37
C SER A 54 -10.53 20.29 6.79
N ALA A 55 -11.39 19.48 7.41
CA ALA A 55 -11.18 18.92 8.75
C ALA A 55 -10.16 17.78 8.77
N LEU A 56 -9.95 17.11 7.63
CA LEU A 56 -8.99 16.01 7.48
C LEU A 56 -7.53 16.49 7.33
N LEU A 57 -7.31 17.67 6.73
CA LEU A 57 -5.96 18.16 6.44
C LEU A 57 -5.06 18.27 7.70
N PRO A 58 -5.50 18.86 8.82
CA PRO A 58 -4.69 18.90 10.04
C PRO A 58 -4.34 17.52 10.58
N LEU A 59 -5.28 16.57 10.50
CA LEU A 59 -5.08 15.19 10.96
C LEU A 59 -4.06 14.44 10.09
N LEU A 60 -4.12 14.63 8.78
CA LEU A 60 -3.15 14.05 7.84
C LEU A 60 -1.73 14.60 8.06
N LEU A 61 -1.60 15.92 8.29
CA LEU A 61 -0.32 16.55 8.60
C LEU A 61 0.24 16.08 9.95
N ALA A 62 -0.62 15.97 10.97
CA ALA A 62 -0.21 15.46 12.28
C ALA A 62 0.25 14.00 12.19
N ARG A 63 -0.46 13.17 11.41
CA ARG A 63 -0.04 11.80 11.10
C ARG A 63 1.31 11.77 10.39
N GLN A 64 1.53 12.62 9.38
CA GLN A 64 2.80 12.67 8.66
C GLN A 64 3.96 13.00 9.62
N LYS A 65 3.77 13.97 10.52
CA LYS A 65 4.77 14.33 11.55
C LYS A 65 5.06 13.18 12.51
N LEU A 66 4.02 12.50 13.01
CA LEU A 66 4.18 11.33 13.86
C LEU A 66 5.01 10.26 13.17
N ILE A 67 4.63 9.91 11.96
CA ILE A 67 5.28 8.87 11.17
C ILE A 67 6.74 9.21 10.88
N GLY A 68 7.06 10.48 10.57
CA GLY A 68 8.44 10.94 10.41
C GLY A 68 9.27 10.74 11.67
N ARG A 69 8.76 11.12 12.85
CA ARG A 69 9.46 10.91 14.13
C ARG A 69 9.68 9.44 14.44
N LEU A 70 8.66 8.61 14.24
CA LEU A 70 8.80 7.17 14.45
C LEU A 70 9.85 6.56 13.52
N LEU A 71 9.96 7.07 12.29
CA LEU A 71 10.98 6.66 11.35
C LEU A 71 12.38 7.00 11.85
N ASP A 72 12.59 8.11 12.56
CA ASP A 72 13.91 8.46 13.10
C ASP A 72 14.32 7.56 14.27
N SER A 73 13.36 7.13 15.09
CA SER A 73 13.63 6.37 16.31
C SER A 73 13.62 4.84 16.12
N ALA A 74 12.88 4.30 15.12
CA ALA A 74 12.69 2.86 14.99
C ALA A 74 12.40 2.37 13.55
N THR A 75 12.57 1.05 13.34
CA THR A 75 11.99 0.34 12.19
C THR A 75 10.48 0.25 12.38
N ILE A 76 9.70 0.79 11.44
CA ILE A 76 8.24 0.79 11.51
C ILE A 76 7.61 0.14 10.28
N LEU A 77 6.47 -0.53 10.49
CA LEU A 77 5.53 -0.88 9.45
C LEU A 77 4.40 0.16 9.44
N PRO A 78 4.26 0.93 8.36
CA PRO A 78 3.13 1.83 8.22
C PRO A 78 1.82 1.03 8.15
N VAL A 79 0.76 1.56 8.76
CA VAL A 79 -0.58 0.97 8.70
C VAL A 79 -1.41 1.70 7.65
N ALA A 80 -2.31 1.00 6.97
CA ALA A 80 -3.21 1.61 5.99
C ALA A 80 -3.97 2.81 6.58
N LEU A 81 -4.05 3.90 5.82
CA LEU A 81 -4.71 5.13 6.26
C LEU A 81 -6.16 4.86 6.68
N GLY A 82 -6.58 5.47 7.79
CA GLY A 82 -7.94 5.33 8.30
C GLY A 82 -8.25 4.01 8.99
N THR A 83 -7.25 3.17 9.27
CA THR A 83 -7.45 1.93 10.01
C THR A 83 -7.84 2.22 11.46
N SER A 84 -9.09 1.92 11.81
CA SER A 84 -9.60 1.93 13.17
C SER A 84 -9.83 0.50 13.66
N VAL A 85 -9.68 0.32 14.97
CA VAL A 85 -9.91 -0.93 15.68
C VAL A 85 -10.75 -0.59 16.91
N GLU A 86 -11.71 -1.45 17.24
CA GLU A 86 -12.71 -1.20 18.27
C GLU A 86 -12.11 -0.73 19.61
N ASP A 87 -11.10 -1.43 20.12
CA ASP A 87 -10.46 -1.09 21.40
C ASP A 87 -9.01 -1.63 21.52
N ILE A 88 -8.37 -1.31 22.65
CA ILE A 88 -7.02 -1.75 23.01
C ILE A 88 -6.94 -3.29 23.13
N GLY A 89 -8.00 -3.97 23.57
CA GLY A 89 -8.03 -5.43 23.67
C GLY A 89 -7.92 -6.08 22.30
N ARG A 90 -8.63 -5.54 21.31
CA ARG A 90 -8.54 -5.95 19.90
C ARG A 90 -7.18 -5.62 19.29
N ILE A 91 -6.56 -4.50 19.65
CA ILE A 91 -5.17 -4.19 19.25
C ILE A 91 -4.19 -5.23 19.83
N ARG A 92 -4.33 -5.63 21.10
CA ARG A 92 -3.50 -6.71 21.67
C ARG A 92 -3.69 -8.03 20.93
N HIS A 93 -4.94 -8.42 20.68
CA HIS A 93 -5.25 -9.62 19.90
C HIS A 93 -4.62 -9.58 18.49
N LEU A 94 -4.74 -8.43 17.81
CA LEU A 94 -4.11 -8.16 16.51
C LEU A 94 -2.61 -8.40 16.54
N LEU A 95 -1.92 -7.82 17.52
CA LEU A 95 -0.47 -7.96 17.68
C LEU A 95 -0.07 -9.40 18.00
N ALA A 96 -0.81 -10.10 18.87
CA ALA A 96 -0.52 -11.48 19.26
C ALA A 96 -0.75 -12.48 18.11
N ALA A 97 -1.94 -12.48 17.50
CA ALA A 97 -2.27 -13.40 16.41
C ALA A 97 -1.54 -13.04 15.11
N GLY A 98 -1.28 -11.75 14.86
CA GLY A 98 -0.51 -11.27 13.71
C GLY A 98 1.00 -11.34 13.87
N ALA A 99 1.51 -11.70 15.05
CA ALA A 99 2.92 -11.55 15.39
C ALA A 99 3.91 -12.21 14.41
N PRO A 100 3.67 -13.44 13.91
CA PRO A 100 4.59 -14.08 12.95
C PRO A 100 4.70 -13.30 11.62
N VAL A 101 3.56 -12.80 11.12
CA VAL A 101 3.49 -12.05 9.86
C VAL A 101 4.14 -10.68 10.02
N ILE A 102 3.84 -9.98 11.13
CA ILE A 102 4.41 -8.66 11.45
C ILE A 102 5.93 -8.74 11.63
N ARG A 103 6.43 -9.74 12.36
CA ARG A 103 7.88 -9.91 12.58
C ARG A 103 8.64 -10.16 11.28
N THR A 104 8.10 -11.02 10.43
CA THR A 104 8.69 -11.28 9.10
C THR A 104 8.79 -9.98 8.30
N ALA A 105 7.71 -9.18 8.27
CA ALA A 105 7.71 -7.92 7.55
C ALA A 105 8.63 -6.85 8.17
N LEU A 106 8.72 -6.76 9.51
CA LEU A 106 9.71 -5.88 10.16
C LEU A 106 11.13 -6.28 9.76
N GLY A 107 11.42 -7.57 9.70
CA GLY A 107 12.72 -8.08 9.27
C GLY A 107 13.09 -7.73 7.82
N THR A 108 12.12 -7.68 6.90
CA THR A 108 12.42 -7.31 5.50
C THR A 108 12.83 -5.84 5.36
N VAL A 109 12.23 -4.96 6.15
CA VAL A 109 12.47 -3.50 6.09
C VAL A 109 13.43 -2.98 7.16
N ASP A 110 14.03 -3.86 7.96
CA ASP A 110 14.82 -3.46 9.12
C ASP A 110 16.05 -2.61 8.77
N GLY A 111 16.19 -1.45 9.41
CA GLY A 111 17.26 -0.50 9.14
C GLY A 111 17.18 0.16 7.76
N CYS A 112 16.06 0.03 7.05
CA CYS A 112 15.82 0.66 5.75
C CYS A 112 14.80 1.80 5.84
N VAL A 113 14.82 2.65 4.82
CA VAL A 113 13.84 3.70 4.52
C VAL A 113 13.45 3.61 3.05
N GLU A 114 12.27 4.08 2.71
CA GLU A 114 11.80 4.16 1.34
C GLU A 114 12.12 5.52 0.72
N TYR A 115 12.55 5.52 -0.54
CA TYR A 115 12.59 6.69 -1.39
C TYR A 115 11.73 6.45 -2.62
N GLY A 116 10.88 7.42 -2.96
CA GLY A 116 10.16 7.46 -4.23
C GLY A 116 10.97 8.26 -5.25
N LEU A 117 11.29 7.66 -6.39
CA LEU A 117 12.00 8.30 -7.49
C LEU A 117 11.09 8.35 -8.72
N SER A 118 10.82 9.57 -9.20
CA SER A 118 10.16 9.82 -10.48
C SER A 118 11.18 10.35 -11.47
N VAL A 119 11.27 9.74 -12.64
CA VAL A 119 12.18 10.14 -13.72
C VAL A 119 11.36 10.56 -14.93
N ARG A 120 11.59 11.79 -15.40
CA ARG A 120 10.96 12.33 -16.62
C ARG A 120 12.03 12.67 -17.64
N ALA A 121 11.68 12.57 -18.92
CA ALA A 121 12.51 13.16 -19.96
C ALA A 121 12.40 14.67 -19.83
N GLU A 122 13.52 15.37 -19.78
CA GLU A 122 13.50 16.81 -19.96
C GLU A 122 13.23 17.05 -21.45
N THR A 123 11.98 17.38 -21.80
CA THR A 123 11.70 17.95 -23.10
C THR A 123 12.53 19.23 -23.15
N VAL A 124 13.52 19.27 -24.05
CA VAL A 124 14.21 20.51 -24.37
C VAL A 124 13.13 21.48 -24.85
N ALA A 125 12.63 22.32 -23.94
CA ALA A 125 11.91 23.53 -24.26
C ALA A 125 12.94 24.55 -24.80
N LYS A 126 13.57 24.20 -25.92
CA LYS A 126 14.38 25.06 -26.77
C LYS A 126 14.14 24.61 -28.20
N THR A 127 13.05 25.10 -28.78
CA THR A 127 13.05 26.08 -29.89
C THR A 127 11.63 26.11 -30.46
N ASP A 128 10.75 26.86 -29.80
CA ASP A 128 9.58 27.45 -30.48
C ASP A 128 9.89 28.95 -30.54
N GLU A 129 10.71 29.37 -31.50
CA GLU A 129 10.75 30.79 -31.89
C GLU A 129 11.35 31.09 -33.27
N ASP A 130 11.95 30.14 -34.00
CA ASP A 130 12.38 30.41 -35.38
C ASP A 130 12.18 29.19 -36.30
N GLU A 131 11.04 29.15 -36.98
CA GLU A 131 10.90 28.85 -38.41
C GLU A 131 9.42 29.01 -38.82
N GLU A 132 8.96 30.26 -38.75
CA GLU A 132 7.84 30.72 -39.55
C GLU A 132 8.35 30.94 -40.99
N GLN A 133 7.57 30.45 -41.97
CA GLN A 133 7.59 30.75 -43.42
C GLN A 133 8.45 29.86 -44.34
N ALA A 134 7.80 28.88 -44.97
CA ALA A 134 7.92 28.63 -46.41
C ALA A 134 6.64 27.96 -46.98
N GLU A 135 5.80 28.82 -47.56
CA GLU A 135 5.04 28.63 -48.80
C GLU A 135 3.92 27.58 -48.88
N GLU A 136 2.68 28.10 -48.94
CA GLU A 136 1.58 27.53 -49.72
C GLU A 136 2.02 27.34 -51.18
N ASP A 137 1.91 26.12 -51.73
CA ASP A 137 1.34 25.97 -53.07
C ASP A 137 0.84 24.55 -53.38
N ALA A 138 -0.20 24.52 -54.20
CA ALA A 138 -1.13 23.42 -54.47
C ALA A 138 -0.51 22.08 -54.90
N LEU A 139 -1.11 20.94 -54.48
CA LEU A 139 -1.27 19.70 -55.29
C LEU A 139 -2.11 18.62 -54.56
N GLY A 140 -3.30 18.31 -55.11
CA GLY A 140 -3.99 17.00 -55.10
C GLY A 140 -4.36 16.30 -53.78
N ALA A 141 -5.65 16.00 -53.58
CA ALA A 141 -6.17 15.17 -52.47
C ALA A 141 -5.49 13.78 -52.32
N THR A 142 -4.82 13.27 -53.36
CA THR A 142 -4.01 12.04 -53.33
C THR A 142 -2.62 12.26 -52.71
N ALA A 143 -2.05 13.45 -52.86
CA ALA A 143 -0.79 13.82 -52.18
C ALA A 143 -1.02 14.01 -50.69
N THR A 144 -2.18 14.54 -50.28
CA THR A 144 -2.57 14.69 -48.87
C THR A 144 -2.58 13.33 -48.15
N LEU A 145 -3.20 12.29 -48.73
CA LEU A 145 -3.21 10.95 -48.13
C LEU A 145 -1.81 10.30 -48.06
N LEU A 146 -0.95 10.56 -49.05
CA LEU A 146 0.43 10.08 -49.05
C LEU A 146 1.28 10.80 -48.00
N PHE A 147 1.11 12.12 -47.87
CA PHE A 147 1.73 12.93 -46.81
C PHE A 147 1.24 12.51 -45.42
N GLU A 148 -0.06 12.27 -45.24
CA GLU A 148 -0.63 11.76 -43.99
C GLU A 148 -0.07 10.37 -43.65
N THR A 149 0.09 9.48 -44.63
CA THR A 149 0.66 8.14 -44.41
C THR A 149 2.15 8.23 -44.05
N ILE A 150 2.93 9.07 -44.73
CA ILE A 150 4.34 9.30 -44.43
C ILE A 150 4.51 9.98 -43.06
N ALA A 151 3.66 10.95 -42.73
CA ALA A 151 3.64 11.62 -41.42
C ALA A 151 3.27 10.64 -40.30
N ALA A 152 2.29 9.75 -40.53
CA ALA A 152 1.93 8.69 -39.59
C ALA A 152 3.08 7.70 -39.39
N GLN A 153 3.73 7.24 -40.47
CA GLN A 153 4.91 6.37 -40.39
C GLN A 153 6.10 7.03 -39.69
N ALA A 154 6.34 8.31 -39.96
CA ALA A 154 7.37 9.10 -39.28
C ALA A 154 7.06 9.22 -37.79
N ALA A 155 5.81 9.51 -37.42
CA ALA A 155 5.34 9.59 -36.04
C ALA A 155 5.46 8.23 -35.33
N ASP A 156 5.11 7.12 -35.99
CA ASP A 156 5.26 5.77 -35.44
C ASP A 156 6.74 5.42 -35.22
N SER A 157 7.61 5.74 -36.17
CA SER A 157 9.06 5.54 -36.02
C SER A 157 9.65 6.40 -34.90
N ALA A 158 9.15 7.63 -34.72
CA ALA A 158 9.57 8.52 -33.64
C ALA A 158 9.11 7.98 -32.27
N ARG A 159 7.87 7.50 -32.17
CA ARG A 159 7.33 6.83 -30.96
C ARG A 159 8.14 5.59 -30.60
N ALA A 160 8.48 4.74 -31.59
CA ALA A 160 9.28 3.55 -31.37
C ALA A 160 10.68 3.90 -30.84
N ARG A 161 11.38 4.87 -31.46
CA ARG A 161 12.68 5.35 -30.97
C ARG A 161 12.60 5.98 -29.58
N ALA A 162 11.53 6.71 -29.28
CA ALA A 162 11.30 7.28 -27.96
C ALA A 162 11.05 6.18 -26.90
N ALA A 163 10.33 5.12 -27.25
CA ALA A 163 10.16 3.94 -26.38
C ALA A 163 11.50 3.25 -26.10
N GLU A 164 12.29 2.95 -27.13
CA GLU A 164 13.61 2.33 -26.98
C GLU A 164 14.56 3.15 -26.10
N ARG A 165 14.55 4.48 -26.26
CA ARG A 165 15.34 5.40 -25.41
C ARG A 165 14.89 5.35 -23.95
N ARG A 166 13.58 5.35 -23.70
CA ARG A 166 13.02 5.20 -22.35
C ARG A 166 13.40 3.86 -21.72
N ASP A 167 13.30 2.77 -22.46
CA ASP A 167 13.67 1.43 -21.97
C ASP A 167 15.17 1.32 -21.67
N ARG A 168 16.01 1.96 -22.48
CA ARG A 168 17.44 2.06 -22.21
C ARG A 168 17.70 2.87 -20.93
N ALA A 169 17.06 4.03 -20.79
CA ALA A 169 17.22 4.88 -19.61
C ALA A 169 16.77 4.15 -18.33
N ARG A 170 15.60 3.50 -18.37
CA ARG A 170 15.07 2.68 -17.28
C ARG A 170 16.02 1.55 -16.88
N ARG A 171 16.59 0.83 -17.86
CA ARG A 171 17.58 -0.23 -17.58
C ARG A 171 18.82 0.30 -16.87
N VAL A 172 19.41 1.38 -17.36
CA VAL A 172 20.59 2.00 -16.75
C VAL A 172 20.29 2.46 -15.31
N LEU A 173 19.13 3.09 -15.07
CA LEU A 173 18.68 3.47 -13.74
C LEU A 173 18.63 2.26 -12.79
N ILE A 174 17.97 1.18 -13.20
CA ILE A 174 17.82 -0.02 -12.37
C ILE A 174 19.18 -0.67 -12.11
N GLU A 175 20.03 -0.81 -13.13
CA GLU A 175 21.37 -1.40 -12.99
C GLU A 175 22.26 -0.63 -12.00
N ARG A 176 22.13 0.70 -11.95
CA ARG A 176 22.89 1.56 -11.03
C ARG A 176 22.31 1.58 -9.61
N LEU A 177 20.99 1.58 -9.47
CA LEU A 177 20.32 1.75 -8.18
C LEU A 177 20.10 0.44 -7.44
N ALA A 178 19.86 -0.67 -8.14
CA ALA A 178 19.57 -1.97 -7.53
C ALA A 178 20.65 -2.45 -6.54
N PRO A 179 21.97 -2.28 -6.78
CA PRO A 179 23.00 -2.68 -5.83
C PRO A 179 23.00 -1.92 -4.50
N ILE A 180 22.44 -0.70 -4.49
CA ILE A 180 22.38 0.19 -3.31
C ILE A 180 21.13 -0.13 -2.48
N CYS A 181 20.07 -0.58 -3.17
CA CYS A 181 18.80 -0.91 -2.57
C CYS A 181 18.81 -2.32 -1.96
N ARG A 182 18.07 -2.51 -0.88
CA ARG A 182 17.71 -3.84 -0.39
C ARG A 182 16.63 -4.47 -1.27
N ASP A 183 15.68 -3.67 -1.73
CA ASP A 183 14.59 -4.06 -2.62
C ASP A 183 14.20 -2.86 -3.49
N LEU A 184 13.65 -3.10 -4.67
CA LEU A 184 13.28 -2.09 -5.66
C LEU A 184 11.98 -2.51 -6.36
N ILE A 185 11.04 -1.57 -6.45
CA ILE A 185 9.78 -1.74 -7.15
C ILE A 185 9.77 -0.78 -8.33
N VAL A 186 9.50 -1.33 -9.51
CA VAL A 186 9.26 -0.57 -10.73
C VAL A 186 7.77 -0.57 -11.01
N THR A 187 7.21 0.61 -11.25
CA THR A 187 5.83 0.79 -11.69
C THR A 187 5.87 1.38 -13.10
N GLU A 188 5.05 0.85 -14.00
CA GLU A 188 4.91 1.46 -15.32
C GLU A 188 4.17 2.79 -15.18
N PRO A 189 4.75 3.89 -15.67
CA PRO A 189 4.07 5.16 -15.62
C PRO A 189 2.87 5.18 -16.57
N GLY A 190 1.76 5.76 -16.12
CA GLY A 190 0.59 6.00 -16.99
C GLY A 190 0.79 7.13 -18.01
N ASP A 191 1.84 7.94 -17.84
CA ASP A 191 2.17 9.10 -18.68
C ASP A 191 3.42 8.79 -19.54
N PRO A 192 3.34 8.91 -20.89
CA PRO A 192 4.48 8.69 -21.78
C PRO A 192 5.71 9.58 -21.53
N SER A 193 5.53 10.74 -20.88
CA SER A 193 6.62 11.66 -20.53
C SER A 193 7.45 11.20 -19.32
N VAL A 194 6.89 10.29 -18.52
CA VAL A 194 7.57 9.67 -17.39
C VAL A 194 8.29 8.42 -17.89
N ILE A 195 9.59 8.36 -17.59
CA ILE A 195 10.47 7.26 -17.97
C ILE A 195 10.33 6.11 -16.98
N ALA A 196 10.29 6.44 -15.69
CA ALA A 196 10.19 5.45 -14.62
C ALA A 196 9.59 6.05 -13.35
N GLU A 197 8.79 5.25 -12.66
CA GLU A 197 8.45 5.44 -11.26
C GLU A 197 9.01 4.27 -10.45
N LEU A 198 9.85 4.60 -9.48
CA LEU A 198 10.60 3.63 -8.69
C LEU A 198 10.32 3.87 -7.21
N ALA A 199 10.01 2.81 -6.47
CA ALA A 199 10.15 2.82 -5.02
C ALA A 199 11.44 2.07 -4.67
N LEU A 200 12.28 2.69 -3.85
CA LEU A 200 13.61 2.21 -3.48
C LEU A 200 13.62 1.94 -1.98
N LEU A 201 13.83 0.68 -1.57
CA LEU A 201 14.04 0.35 -0.16
C LEU A 201 15.53 0.40 0.13
N VAL A 202 15.99 1.47 0.76
CA VAL A 202 17.42 1.78 0.91
C VAL A 202 17.84 1.63 2.37
N PRO A 203 18.91 0.87 2.69
CA PRO A 203 19.50 0.89 4.02
C PRO A 203 19.85 2.32 4.43
N ARG A 204 19.53 2.75 5.65
CA ARG A 204 19.77 4.15 6.11
C ARG A 204 21.21 4.63 5.91
N ARG A 205 22.17 3.72 6.13
CA ARG A 205 23.60 3.96 5.95
C ARG A 205 24.05 4.15 4.48
N ALA A 206 23.18 3.88 3.52
CA ALA A 206 23.45 3.96 2.09
C ALA A 206 22.77 5.18 1.43
N ALA A 207 22.24 6.12 2.23
CA ALA A 207 21.61 7.33 1.71
C ALA A 207 22.59 8.18 0.87
N GLU A 208 23.81 8.41 1.35
CA GLU A 208 24.84 9.15 0.58
C GLU A 208 25.20 8.42 -0.72
N ALA A 209 25.34 7.08 -0.67
CA ALA A 209 25.61 6.28 -1.87
C ALA A 209 24.48 6.33 -2.90
N LEU A 210 23.23 6.51 -2.46
CA LEU A 210 22.09 6.72 -3.35
C LEU A 210 22.20 8.07 -4.08
N ASP A 211 22.51 9.14 -3.34
CA ASP A 211 22.67 10.48 -3.90
C ASP A 211 23.79 10.51 -4.95
N ASP A 212 24.97 9.94 -4.63
CA ASP A 212 26.11 9.81 -5.55
C ASP A 212 25.73 9.05 -6.83
N ALA A 213 24.94 7.98 -6.70
CA ALA A 213 24.50 7.18 -7.84
C ALA A 213 23.51 7.93 -8.73
N LEU A 214 22.60 8.72 -8.15
CA LEU A 214 21.67 9.56 -8.91
C LEU A 214 22.40 10.66 -9.65
N GLU A 215 23.40 11.30 -9.04
CA GLU A 215 24.24 12.29 -9.71
C GLU A 215 25.01 11.67 -10.89
N SER A 216 25.59 10.47 -10.69
CA SER A 216 26.27 9.74 -11.76
C SER A 216 25.34 9.37 -12.92
N VAL A 217 24.09 9.01 -12.61
CA VAL A 217 23.08 8.76 -13.64
C VAL A 217 22.76 10.04 -14.39
N ASP A 218 22.49 11.15 -13.71
CA ASP A 218 22.15 12.42 -14.36
C ASP A 218 23.26 12.90 -15.31
N GLN A 219 24.53 12.79 -14.87
CA GLN A 219 25.70 13.06 -15.70
C GLN A 219 25.79 12.14 -16.93
N SER A 220 25.46 10.86 -16.79
CA SER A 220 25.48 9.88 -17.90
C SER A 220 24.45 10.19 -18.98
N PHE A 221 23.37 10.89 -18.62
CA PHE A 221 22.35 11.38 -19.56
C PHE A 221 22.53 12.86 -19.91
N ALA A 222 23.65 13.47 -19.53
CA ALA A 222 23.98 14.87 -19.79
C ALA A 222 22.85 15.84 -19.40
N GLY A 223 22.19 15.58 -18.26
CA GLY A 223 21.09 16.41 -17.75
C GLY A 223 19.77 16.27 -18.51
N GLN A 224 19.63 15.33 -19.45
CA GLN A 224 18.37 15.13 -20.20
C GLN A 224 17.24 14.51 -19.36
N LEU A 225 17.47 14.27 -18.07
CA LEU A 225 16.54 13.63 -17.15
C LEU A 225 16.17 14.58 -16.02
N ALA A 226 14.87 14.78 -15.80
CA ALA A 226 14.40 15.40 -14.57
C ALA A 226 14.15 14.31 -13.52
N LEU A 227 15.08 14.19 -12.57
CA LEU A 227 14.99 13.28 -11.43
C LEU A 227 14.33 13.97 -10.24
N ARG A 228 13.26 13.37 -9.70
CA ARG A 228 12.62 13.82 -8.47
C ARG A 228 12.66 12.71 -7.43
N LEU A 229 13.48 12.89 -6.40
CA LEU A 229 13.57 12.01 -5.24
C LEU A 229 12.69 12.53 -4.09
N VAL A 230 11.91 11.66 -3.47
CA VAL A 230 11.06 11.95 -2.32
C VAL A 230 11.35 10.96 -1.20
N GLY A 231 11.85 11.45 -0.07
CA GLY A 231 12.12 10.66 1.13
C GLY A 231 13.07 11.36 2.09
N PRO A 232 13.46 10.70 3.19
CA PRO A 232 13.12 9.33 3.56
C PRO A 232 11.64 9.17 3.95
N LEU A 233 11.03 8.06 3.53
CA LEU A 233 9.66 7.66 3.84
C LEU A 233 9.66 6.33 4.61
N PRO A 234 8.58 6.04 5.36
CA PRO A 234 8.30 4.67 5.79
C PRO A 234 8.09 3.76 4.57
N PRO A 235 8.28 2.44 4.74
CA PRO A 235 8.21 1.46 3.66
C PRO A 235 6.75 1.16 3.22
N TYR A 236 6.00 2.16 2.80
CA TYR A 236 4.60 2.03 2.34
C TYR A 236 4.48 1.09 1.14
N SER A 237 5.39 1.19 0.17
CA SER A 237 5.36 0.39 -1.05
C SER A 237 5.80 -1.05 -0.78
N PHE A 238 6.62 -1.28 0.24
CA PHE A 238 7.21 -2.58 0.54
C PHE A 238 6.43 -3.39 1.59
N ALA A 239 5.90 -2.73 2.61
CA ALA A 239 5.25 -3.41 3.73
C ALA A 239 4.23 -2.51 4.46
N THR A 240 3.02 -2.41 3.91
CA THR A 240 1.89 -1.75 4.60
C THR A 240 1.02 -2.77 5.34
N VAL A 241 0.72 -2.52 6.62
CA VAL A 241 -0.18 -3.34 7.43
C VAL A 241 -1.63 -3.02 7.06
N HIS A 242 -2.38 -4.06 6.70
CA HIS A 242 -3.83 -4.03 6.55
C HIS A 242 -4.47 -4.89 7.64
N VAL A 243 -5.53 -4.38 8.25
CA VAL A 243 -6.25 -5.04 9.35
C VAL A 243 -7.57 -5.58 8.84
N HIS A 244 -7.88 -6.84 9.21
CA HIS A 244 -9.09 -7.56 8.81
C HIS A 244 -10.04 -7.85 9.98
N LEU A 245 -9.67 -7.46 11.20
CA LEU A 245 -10.47 -7.69 12.39
C LEU A 245 -11.77 -6.87 12.36
N GLY A 246 -12.88 -7.54 12.63
CA GLY A 246 -14.17 -6.88 12.89
C GLY A 246 -14.33 -6.49 14.37
N THR A 247 -15.56 -6.29 14.81
CA THR A 247 -15.87 -6.07 16.24
C THR A 247 -15.89 -7.39 17.03
N MET A 248 -15.74 -7.31 18.36
CA MET A 248 -15.90 -8.44 19.26
C MET A 248 -17.29 -9.05 19.14
N ALA A 249 -18.33 -8.22 19.09
CA ALA A 249 -19.71 -8.66 18.94
C ALA A 249 -19.93 -9.44 17.63
N ALA A 250 -19.31 -9.01 16.52
CA ALA A 250 -19.38 -9.73 15.25
C ALA A 250 -18.67 -11.09 15.33
N ALA A 251 -17.51 -11.16 15.99
CA ALA A 251 -16.79 -12.41 16.20
C ALA A 251 -17.60 -13.38 17.08
N GLU A 252 -18.24 -12.91 18.16
CA GLU A 252 -19.09 -13.72 19.02
C GLU A 252 -20.37 -14.20 18.32
N ALA A 253 -21.02 -13.34 17.53
CA ALA A 253 -22.15 -13.74 16.71
C ALA A 253 -21.76 -14.82 15.69
N ALA A 254 -20.61 -14.67 15.02
CA ALA A 254 -20.10 -15.65 14.08
C ALA A 254 -19.76 -17.00 14.75
N ARG A 255 -19.19 -16.98 15.97
CA ARG A 255 -18.93 -18.19 16.78
C ARG A 255 -20.22 -18.93 17.10
N ARG A 256 -21.23 -18.21 17.59
CA ARG A 256 -22.55 -18.78 17.88
C ARG A 256 -23.18 -19.40 16.64
N LEU A 257 -23.17 -18.68 15.52
CA LEU A 257 -23.76 -19.14 14.27
C LEU A 257 -23.10 -20.42 13.73
N LEU A 258 -21.77 -20.54 13.82
CA LEU A 258 -21.05 -21.73 13.35
C LEU A 258 -20.89 -22.83 14.41
N GLY A 259 -21.35 -22.61 15.65
CA GLY A 259 -21.17 -23.56 16.76
C GLY A 259 -19.71 -23.77 17.15
N VAL A 260 -18.86 -22.75 16.98
CA VAL A 260 -17.41 -22.84 17.20
C VAL A 260 -17.05 -22.23 18.57
N PRO A 261 -16.37 -22.96 19.47
CA PRO A 261 -15.96 -22.41 20.76
C PRO A 261 -14.88 -21.33 20.60
N ALA A 262 -14.75 -20.46 21.61
CA ALA A 262 -13.67 -19.48 21.63
C ALA A 262 -12.30 -20.19 21.62
N GLY A 263 -11.38 -19.71 20.79
CA GLY A 263 -10.03 -20.29 20.67
C GLY A 263 -9.94 -21.60 19.87
N ALA A 264 -11.03 -22.02 19.20
CA ALA A 264 -10.96 -23.15 18.27
C ALA A 264 -9.92 -22.88 17.17
N ASP A 265 -9.13 -23.90 16.84
CA ASP A 265 -8.09 -23.77 15.81
C ASP A 265 -8.68 -23.59 14.39
N PRO A 266 -7.86 -23.19 13.40
CA PRO A 266 -8.32 -23.03 12.03
C PRO A 266 -8.89 -24.29 11.37
N ALA A 267 -8.46 -25.49 11.80
CA ALA A 267 -8.95 -26.75 11.24
C ALA A 267 -10.36 -27.07 11.74
N ALA A 268 -10.60 -26.90 13.05
CA ALA A 268 -11.90 -27.01 13.67
C ALA A 268 -12.89 -25.99 13.08
N LEU A 269 -12.45 -24.74 12.85
CA LEU A 269 -13.26 -23.72 12.18
C LEU A 269 -13.67 -24.14 10.76
N ARG A 270 -12.72 -24.65 9.96
CA ARG A 270 -13.03 -25.15 8.60
C ARG A 270 -14.00 -26.33 8.63
N GLN A 271 -13.84 -27.24 9.59
CA GLN A 271 -14.73 -28.39 9.76
C GLN A 271 -16.15 -27.95 10.12
N ALA A 272 -16.28 -27.04 11.10
CA ALA A 272 -17.56 -26.48 11.52
C ALA A 272 -18.28 -25.76 10.36
N TYR A 273 -17.56 -24.92 9.61
CA TYR A 273 -18.11 -24.27 8.41
C TYR A 273 -18.61 -25.27 7.37
N ARG A 274 -17.81 -26.29 7.02
CA ARG A 274 -18.23 -27.34 6.08
C ARG A 274 -19.47 -28.10 6.56
N HIS A 275 -19.55 -28.37 7.86
CA HIS A 275 -20.71 -29.03 8.46
C HIS A 275 -21.96 -28.14 8.37
N ALA A 276 -21.83 -26.85 8.71
CA ALA A 276 -22.93 -25.88 8.62
C ALA A 276 -23.44 -25.70 7.17
N ILE A 277 -22.55 -25.59 6.19
CA ILE A 277 -22.92 -25.45 4.78
C ILE A 277 -23.74 -26.64 4.28
N ARG A 278 -23.37 -27.87 4.67
CA ARG A 278 -24.13 -29.08 4.28
C ARG A 278 -25.57 -29.08 4.80
N ARG A 279 -25.85 -28.38 5.89
CA ARG A 279 -27.20 -28.30 6.50
C ARG A 279 -28.09 -27.23 5.87
N VAL A 280 -27.53 -26.32 5.09
CA VAL A 280 -28.24 -25.15 4.52
C VAL A 280 -28.21 -25.15 2.98
N HIS A 281 -27.27 -25.85 2.37
CA HIS A 281 -27.14 -25.88 0.92
C HIS A 281 -28.33 -26.62 0.27
N PRO A 282 -29.05 -26.02 -0.69
CA PRO A 282 -30.33 -26.52 -1.22
C PRO A 282 -30.24 -27.95 -1.75
N ASP A 283 -29.10 -28.35 -2.33
CA ASP A 283 -28.90 -29.70 -2.89
C ASP A 283 -28.38 -30.74 -1.88
N LEU A 284 -28.04 -30.34 -0.64
CA LEU A 284 -27.37 -31.20 0.35
C LEU A 284 -28.11 -31.31 1.68
N VAL A 285 -29.20 -30.56 1.88
CA VAL A 285 -29.98 -30.58 3.13
C VAL A 285 -30.57 -31.98 3.35
N PRO A 286 -30.22 -32.68 4.45
CA PRO A 286 -30.87 -33.93 4.83
C PRO A 286 -32.34 -33.68 5.17
N GLU A 287 -33.24 -34.58 4.77
CA GLU A 287 -34.66 -34.51 5.18
C GLU A 287 -34.77 -34.43 6.71
N GLY A 288 -35.46 -33.40 7.22
CA GLY A 288 -35.68 -33.18 8.66
C GLY A 288 -34.59 -32.40 9.40
N ALA A 289 -33.63 -31.77 8.71
CA ALA A 289 -32.65 -30.92 9.36
C ALA A 289 -33.28 -29.65 9.97
N GLU A 290 -33.03 -29.41 11.26
CA GLU A 290 -33.43 -28.15 11.91
C GLU A 290 -32.66 -26.97 11.30
N PRO A 291 -33.35 -25.84 10.99
CA PRO A 291 -32.71 -24.63 10.49
C PRO A 291 -31.61 -24.15 11.44
N ILE A 292 -30.51 -23.67 10.87
CA ILE A 292 -29.52 -22.92 11.64
C ILE A 292 -30.07 -21.50 11.76
N GLU A 293 -30.28 -21.00 12.97
CA GLU A 293 -30.77 -19.64 13.20
C GLU A 293 -29.61 -18.63 13.29
N ALA A 294 -29.77 -17.50 12.61
CA ALA A 294 -28.91 -16.33 12.73
C ALA A 294 -29.20 -15.55 14.02
N ALA A 295 -28.33 -14.59 14.35
CA ALA A 295 -28.44 -13.81 15.58
C ALA A 295 -29.72 -12.95 15.67
N ASP A 296 -30.39 -12.71 14.54
CA ASP A 296 -31.66 -11.98 14.42
C ASP A 296 -32.89 -12.92 14.38
N GLY A 297 -32.70 -14.23 14.58
CA GLY A 297 -33.77 -15.23 14.56
C GLY A 297 -34.22 -15.65 13.16
N THR A 298 -33.55 -15.21 12.10
CA THR A 298 -33.82 -15.66 10.73
C THR A 298 -33.10 -16.97 10.42
N ALA A 299 -33.60 -17.74 9.46
CA ALA A 299 -32.87 -18.92 8.96
C ALA A 299 -31.58 -18.46 8.26
N ALA A 300 -30.44 -18.91 8.78
CA ALA A 300 -29.14 -18.60 8.21
C ALA A 300 -29.00 -19.24 6.83
N ASP A 301 -28.58 -18.43 5.85
CA ASP A 301 -28.28 -18.86 4.50
C ASP A 301 -26.77 -19.12 4.31
N VAL A 302 -26.42 -19.61 3.11
CA VAL A 302 -25.01 -19.84 2.74
C VAL A 302 -24.17 -18.56 2.83
N ALA A 303 -24.76 -17.40 2.55
CA ALA A 303 -24.07 -16.12 2.60
C ALA A 303 -23.70 -15.73 4.04
N ALA A 304 -24.63 -15.85 4.98
CA ALA A 304 -24.43 -15.59 6.40
C ALA A 304 -23.38 -16.54 7.01
N LEU A 305 -23.44 -17.84 6.69
CA LEU A 305 -22.43 -18.80 7.12
C LEU A 305 -21.05 -18.46 6.57
N THR A 306 -20.97 -18.04 5.31
CA THR A 306 -19.72 -17.65 4.66
C THR A 306 -19.16 -16.35 5.26
N ALA A 307 -20.01 -15.38 5.57
CA ALA A 307 -19.62 -14.14 6.25
C ALA A 307 -19.08 -14.44 7.66
N ALA A 308 -19.78 -15.26 8.45
CA ALA A 308 -19.32 -15.69 9.77
C ALA A 308 -17.98 -16.43 9.69
N HIS A 309 -17.79 -17.30 8.69
CA HIS A 309 -16.52 -17.98 8.49
C HIS A 309 -15.38 -17.00 8.22
N ARG A 310 -15.59 -15.97 7.37
CA ARG A 310 -14.59 -14.93 7.11
C ARG A 310 -14.22 -14.14 8.36
N VAL A 311 -15.21 -13.76 9.17
CA VAL A 311 -14.96 -13.06 10.45
C VAL A 311 -14.05 -13.89 11.35
N LEU A 312 -14.35 -15.20 11.52
CA LEU A 312 -13.53 -16.07 12.37
C LEU A 312 -12.18 -16.43 11.75
N GLN A 313 -12.05 -16.44 10.42
CA GLN A 313 -10.74 -16.54 9.78
C GLN A 313 -9.87 -15.32 10.09
N ALA A 314 -10.44 -14.11 10.06
CA ALA A 314 -9.72 -12.90 10.41
C ALA A 314 -9.25 -12.89 11.88
N GLU A 315 -9.95 -13.58 12.80
CA GLU A 315 -9.45 -13.74 14.18
C GLU A 315 -8.11 -14.49 14.26
N HIS A 316 -7.82 -15.36 13.30
CA HIS A 316 -6.56 -16.14 13.24
C HIS A 316 -5.49 -15.44 12.41
N VAL A 317 -5.90 -14.72 11.37
CA VAL A 317 -5.00 -13.95 10.48
C VAL A 317 -5.50 -12.50 10.46
N PRO A 318 -5.30 -11.75 11.55
CA PRO A 318 -5.90 -10.42 11.72
C PRO A 318 -5.28 -9.36 10.81
N VAL A 319 -4.10 -9.65 10.27
CA VAL A 319 -3.32 -8.71 9.47
C VAL A 319 -2.78 -9.37 8.22
N SER A 320 -2.69 -8.58 7.16
CA SER A 320 -1.90 -8.90 5.97
C SER A 320 -0.93 -7.77 5.68
N ILE A 321 0.23 -8.10 5.13
CA ILE A 321 1.22 -7.12 4.70
C ILE A 321 1.10 -6.96 3.19
N ARG A 322 0.79 -5.73 2.76
CA ARG A 322 0.68 -5.40 1.34
C ARG A 322 2.00 -4.82 0.86
N ARG A 323 2.54 -5.45 -0.18
CA ARG A 323 3.60 -4.93 -1.04
C ARG A 323 2.98 -4.49 -2.36
N GLN A 324 3.42 -3.38 -2.93
CA GLN A 324 3.04 -3.01 -4.28
C GLN A 324 3.62 -4.03 -5.27
N PRO A 325 2.87 -4.40 -6.31
CA PRO A 325 3.38 -5.31 -7.33
C PRO A 325 4.51 -4.62 -8.11
N THR A 326 5.61 -5.33 -8.34
CA THR A 326 6.56 -4.91 -9.36
C THR A 326 5.95 -5.24 -10.72
N GLN A 327 5.70 -4.23 -11.54
CA GLN A 327 5.32 -4.46 -12.93
C GLN A 327 6.62 -4.70 -13.69
N ALA A 328 6.85 -5.95 -14.08
CA ALA A 328 8.01 -6.30 -14.88
C ALA A 328 7.92 -5.54 -16.20
N ALA A 329 8.96 -4.74 -16.45
CA ALA A 329 9.31 -4.21 -17.75
C ALA A 329 9.26 -5.34 -18.80
N GLY A 330 8.20 -5.37 -19.62
CA GLY A 330 8.21 -6.12 -20.88
C GLY A 330 9.26 -5.58 -21.85
#